data_AF-A0A954H3P7-F1
#
_entry.id   AF-A0A954H3P7-F1
#
_cell.length_a   1.000
_cell.length_b   1.000
_cell.length_c   1.000
_cell.angle_alpha   90.00
_cell.angle_beta   90.00
_cell.angle_gamma   90.00
#
_symmetry.space_group_name_H-M   'P 1'
#
loop_
_entity.id
_entity.type
_entity.pdbx_description
1 polymer ?
#
loop_
_entity_poly.entity_id
_entity_poly.type
_entity_poly.pdbx_seq_one_letter_code
_entity_poly.pdbx_strand_id
1 'polypeptide(L)'
;NDNVSGEDRLIAEQAYSGLLWTKQFYYYSVYEWMKGDPSQPKPSPDRLGKRNREWTHLYNMDVISVPDKWEYPWYAAWDLAFHTLGYARVDPDFAKEQLLLLLREWYMHPNGQIPAYEFAFSDVNPPVHAWACWRVYKMTGPKGKRDRDFLERVFHKLLINFTWWVNRKDVQGNNLFTGGFLGL
;
A
#
# COMPACT_ATOMS: atom_id res chain seq x y z
N ASN A 1 30.88 5.38 -3.28
CA ASN A 1 31.15 5.27 -4.72
C ASN A 1 31.18 6.70 -5.20
N ASP A 2 32.36 7.31 -5.12
CA ASP A 2 32.49 8.76 -4.96
C ASP A 2 32.59 9.47 -6.31
N ASN A 3 31.92 8.90 -7.31
CA ASN A 3 31.96 9.30 -8.73
C ASN A 3 30.59 9.75 -9.22
N VAL A 4 29.76 10.31 -8.33
CA VAL A 4 28.47 10.92 -8.69
C VAL A 4 28.72 12.40 -8.95
N SER A 5 28.30 12.91 -10.11
CA SER A 5 28.50 14.33 -10.43
C SER A 5 27.71 15.23 -9.46
N GLY A 6 28.10 16.49 -9.35
CA GLY A 6 27.35 17.47 -8.54
C GLY A 6 25.90 17.63 -9.01
N GLU A 7 25.66 17.52 -10.32
CA GLU A 7 24.33 17.56 -10.93
C GLU A 7 23.50 16.33 -10.57
N ASP A 8 24.05 15.12 -10.71
CA ASP A 8 23.37 13.88 -10.33
C ASP A 8 22.97 13.87 -8.85
N ARG A 9 23.85 14.40 -8.00
CA ARG A 9 23.56 14.55 -6.57
C ARG A 9 22.38 15.49 -6.33
N LEU A 10 22.36 16.65 -7.01
CA LEU A 10 21.29 17.61 -6.89
C LEU A 10 19.95 17.02 -7.38
N ILE A 11 19.95 16.31 -8.50
CA ILE A 11 18.78 15.61 -9.03
C ILE A 11 18.26 14.59 -8.01
N ALA A 12 19.14 13.79 -7.42
CA ALA A 12 18.77 12.81 -6.41
C ALA A 12 18.17 13.47 -5.16
N GLU A 13 18.80 14.54 -4.65
CA GLU A 13 18.32 15.28 -3.48
C GLU A 13 16.93 15.89 -3.73
N GLN A 14 16.69 16.45 -4.91
CA GLN A 14 15.37 16.95 -5.31
C GLN A 14 14.34 15.84 -5.43
N ALA A 15 14.69 14.70 -6.04
CA ALA A 15 13.80 13.56 -6.18
C ALA A 15 13.38 12.97 -4.81
N TYR A 16 14.33 12.80 -3.88
CA TYR A 16 14.02 12.36 -2.52
C TYR A 16 13.18 13.38 -1.76
N SER A 17 13.47 14.67 -1.92
CA SER A 17 12.68 15.75 -1.32
C SER A 17 11.24 15.75 -1.83
N GLY A 18 11.05 15.57 -3.14
CA GLY A 18 9.73 15.40 -3.75
C GLY A 18 8.98 14.19 -3.18
N LEU A 19 9.65 13.03 -3.08
CA LEU A 19 9.05 11.84 -2.48
C LEU A 19 8.69 12.02 -0.99
N LEU A 20 9.54 12.68 -0.20
CA LEU A 20 9.21 13.02 1.19
C LEU A 20 8.03 13.98 1.26
N TRP A 21 7.93 14.90 0.30
CA TRP A 21 6.83 15.83 0.21
C TRP A 21 5.50 15.15 -0.11
N THR A 22 5.46 13.93 -0.66
CA THR A 22 4.18 13.23 -0.91
C THR A 22 3.55 12.56 0.31
N LYS A 23 4.21 12.56 1.49
CA LYS A 23 3.59 12.09 2.73
C LYS A 23 2.36 12.93 3.08
N GLN A 24 1.18 12.32 3.14
CA GLN A 24 -0.09 12.98 3.36
C GLN A 24 -0.88 12.32 4.48
N PHE A 25 -1.40 13.11 5.43
CA PHE A 25 -2.36 12.57 6.40
C PHE A 25 -3.65 12.21 5.69
N TYR A 26 -4.09 10.98 5.90
CA TYR A 26 -5.19 10.40 5.17
C TYR A 26 -6.22 9.82 6.15
N TYR A 27 -7.37 10.50 6.26
CA TYR A 27 -8.49 10.07 7.09
C TYR A 27 -9.65 9.61 6.21
N TYR A 28 -9.98 8.32 6.28
CA TYR A 28 -11.12 7.76 5.56
C TYR A 28 -11.62 6.48 6.23
N SER A 29 -12.82 6.56 6.81
CA SER A 29 -13.57 5.43 7.35
C SER A 29 -14.69 5.04 6.40
N VAL A 30 -14.63 3.84 5.84
CA VAL A 30 -15.67 3.34 4.93
C VAL A 30 -17.01 3.23 5.66
N TYR A 31 -16.98 2.75 6.90
CA TYR A 31 -18.16 2.62 7.75
C TYR A 31 -18.83 3.98 8.02
N GLU A 32 -18.07 5.00 8.39
CA GLU A 32 -18.62 6.35 8.62
C GLU A 32 -19.15 6.96 7.33
N TRP A 33 -18.43 6.78 6.21
CA TRP A 33 -18.87 7.26 4.91
C TRP A 33 -20.24 6.68 4.50
N MET A 34 -20.46 5.38 4.77
CA MET A 34 -21.73 4.71 4.52
C MET A 34 -22.86 5.20 5.42
N LYS A 35 -22.60 5.35 6.71
CA LYS A 35 -23.61 5.80 7.67
C LYS A 35 -23.95 7.28 7.52
N GLY A 36 -22.99 8.07 7.06
CA GLY A 36 -23.08 9.53 7.04
C GLY A 36 -22.91 10.13 8.43
N ASP A 37 -22.80 11.45 8.44
CA ASP A 37 -22.75 12.23 9.68
C ASP A 37 -24.12 12.23 10.37
N PRO A 38 -24.23 11.82 11.64
CA PRO A 38 -25.49 11.85 12.39
C PRO A 38 -26.16 13.22 12.49
N SER A 39 -25.37 14.31 12.37
CA SER A 39 -25.85 15.70 12.40
C SER A 39 -26.39 16.19 11.04
N GLN A 40 -26.20 15.42 9.98
CA GLN A 40 -26.64 15.73 8.62
C GLN A 40 -27.82 14.85 8.20
N PRO A 41 -28.55 15.22 7.13
CA PRO A 41 -29.56 14.35 6.55
C PRO A 41 -28.95 12.97 6.20
N LYS A 42 -29.73 11.91 6.44
CA LYS A 42 -29.28 10.54 6.12
C LYS A 42 -28.89 10.45 4.64
N PRO A 43 -27.76 9.80 4.32
CA PRO A 43 -27.38 9.56 2.93
C PRO A 43 -28.46 8.79 2.16
N SER A 44 -28.53 8.99 0.84
CA SER A 44 -29.39 8.19 -0.03
C SER A 44 -29.14 6.69 0.17
N PRO A 45 -30.19 5.84 0.20
CA PRO A 45 -30.05 4.38 0.30
C PRO A 45 -29.09 3.78 -0.74
N ASP A 46 -29.00 4.38 -1.93
CA ASP A 46 -28.11 3.92 -3.00
C ASP A 46 -26.64 3.96 -2.60
N ARG A 47 -26.25 4.77 -1.60
CA ARG A 47 -24.86 4.84 -1.11
C ARG A 47 -24.37 3.48 -0.60
N LEU A 48 -25.24 2.66 -0.03
CA LEU A 48 -24.88 1.35 0.53
C LEU A 48 -24.50 0.33 -0.56
N GLY A 49 -24.98 0.52 -1.79
CA GLY A 49 -24.66 -0.35 -2.94
C GLY A 49 -23.47 0.13 -3.77
N LYS A 50 -22.81 1.22 -3.39
CA LYS A 50 -21.78 1.89 -4.20
C LYS A 50 -20.35 1.46 -3.82
N ARG A 51 -19.39 2.29 -4.23
CA ARG A 51 -17.94 2.23 -3.99
C ARG A 51 -17.57 1.55 -2.66
N ASN A 52 -16.66 0.58 -2.73
CA ASN A 52 -16.03 -0.07 -1.57
C ASN A 52 -16.98 -0.75 -0.58
N ARG A 53 -18.18 -1.16 -1.00
CA ARG A 53 -19.19 -1.71 -0.09
C ARG A 53 -18.76 -2.94 0.73
N GLU A 54 -17.83 -3.74 0.19
CA GLU A 54 -17.30 -4.94 0.84
C GLU A 54 -16.18 -4.61 1.88
N TRP A 55 -15.74 -3.35 1.95
CA TRP A 55 -14.58 -2.91 2.74
C TRP A 55 -15.00 -2.12 3.98
N THR A 56 -16.11 -2.48 4.62
CA THR A 56 -16.67 -1.75 5.78
C THR A 56 -15.73 -1.63 6.98
N HIS A 57 -14.75 -2.53 7.09
CA HIS A 57 -13.72 -2.54 8.12
C HIS A 57 -12.54 -1.59 7.84
N LEU A 58 -12.42 -1.07 6.60
CA LEU A 58 -11.27 -0.27 6.21
C LEU A 58 -11.37 1.13 6.86
N TYR A 59 -10.32 1.46 7.60
CA TYR A 59 -10.20 2.69 8.37
C TYR A 59 -8.79 3.27 8.22
N ASN A 60 -8.69 4.39 7.53
CA ASN A 60 -7.44 5.14 7.41
C ASN A 60 -7.40 6.26 8.44
N MET A 61 -6.29 6.35 9.20
CA MET A 61 -5.99 7.49 10.06
C MET A 61 -4.48 7.64 10.23
N ASP A 62 -3.77 7.60 9.10
CA ASP A 62 -2.32 7.49 9.08
C ASP A 62 -1.73 8.50 8.08
N VAL A 63 -0.43 8.78 8.21
CA VAL A 63 0.32 9.48 7.16
C VAL A 63 0.74 8.44 6.13
N ILE A 64 0.24 8.60 4.90
CA ILE A 64 0.44 7.66 3.80
C ILE A 64 1.22 8.35 2.69
N SER A 65 2.14 7.63 2.06
CA SER A 65 2.77 8.07 0.81
C SER A 65 1.80 7.94 -0.35
N VAL A 66 1.55 9.05 -1.06
CA VAL A 66 0.73 9.08 -2.27
C VAL A 66 1.60 9.35 -3.51
N PRO A 67 1.13 9.02 -4.73
CA PRO A 67 1.89 9.27 -5.97
C PRO A 67 2.17 10.76 -6.19
N ASP A 68 1.15 11.61 -5.95
CA ASP A 68 1.27 13.06 -6.06
C ASP A 68 0.23 13.77 -5.17
N LYS A 69 0.58 14.89 -4.55
CA LYS A 69 -0.35 15.59 -3.64
C LYS A 69 -1.42 16.41 -4.34
N TRP A 70 -1.28 16.68 -5.63
CA TRP A 70 -2.16 17.56 -6.39
C TRP A 70 -3.04 16.78 -7.38
N GLU A 71 -2.45 15.97 -8.25
CA GLU A 71 -3.12 15.18 -9.27
C GLU A 71 -3.66 13.85 -8.71
N TYR A 72 -2.90 13.20 -7.82
CA TYR A 72 -3.20 11.88 -7.27
C TYR A 72 -3.19 11.82 -5.73
N PRO A 73 -3.99 12.66 -5.03
CA PRO A 73 -3.93 12.82 -3.57
C PRO A 73 -4.55 11.64 -2.78
N TRP A 74 -4.39 10.43 -3.30
CA TRP A 74 -4.92 9.17 -2.79
C TRP A 74 -3.84 8.10 -2.91
N TYR A 75 -3.86 7.10 -2.02
CA TYR A 75 -2.87 6.03 -2.07
C TYR A 75 -3.26 4.94 -3.06
N ALA A 76 -2.26 4.37 -3.72
CA ALA A 76 -2.35 3.10 -4.42
C ALA A 76 -1.32 2.13 -3.82
N ALA A 77 -1.75 0.90 -3.55
CA ALA A 77 -0.91 -0.09 -2.88
C ALA A 77 0.35 -0.44 -3.67
N TRP A 78 0.23 -0.56 -5.01
CA TRP A 78 1.38 -0.88 -5.85
C TRP A 78 2.37 0.29 -5.99
N ASP A 79 1.91 1.53 -6.19
CA ASP A 79 2.77 2.73 -6.15
C ASP A 79 3.51 2.83 -4.81
N LEU A 80 2.79 2.67 -3.69
CA LEU A 80 3.36 2.71 -2.35
C LEU A 80 4.47 1.67 -2.18
N ALA A 81 4.29 0.46 -2.72
CA ALA A 81 5.33 -0.57 -2.71
C ALA A 81 6.61 -0.08 -3.40
N PHE A 82 6.52 0.63 -4.52
CA PHE A 82 7.69 1.24 -5.18
C PHE A 82 8.28 2.42 -4.40
N HIS A 83 7.44 3.29 -3.84
CA HIS A 83 7.89 4.43 -3.03
C HIS A 83 8.78 3.98 -1.87
N THR A 84 8.45 2.85 -1.24
CA THR A 84 9.19 2.31 -0.09
C THR A 84 10.65 1.97 -0.40
N LEU A 85 11.01 1.68 -1.65
CA LEU A 85 12.41 1.47 -2.05
C LEU A 85 13.19 2.79 -2.02
N GLY A 86 12.56 3.90 -2.43
CA GLY A 86 13.12 5.24 -2.29
C GLY A 86 13.27 5.62 -0.82
N TYR A 87 12.19 5.47 -0.04
CA TYR A 87 12.24 5.75 1.40
C TYR A 87 13.27 4.88 2.13
N ALA A 88 13.46 3.61 1.79
CA ALA A 88 14.44 2.76 2.46
C ALA A 88 15.89 3.30 2.43
N ARG A 89 16.20 4.28 1.57
CA ARG A 89 17.49 4.97 1.51
C ARG A 89 17.60 6.16 2.47
N VAL A 90 16.49 6.81 2.80
CA VAL A 90 16.45 8.09 3.53
C VAL A 90 15.66 8.05 4.83
N ASP A 91 14.66 7.17 4.92
CA ASP A 91 13.73 6.97 6.02
C ASP A 91 13.27 5.48 6.03
N PRO A 92 14.14 4.56 6.49
CA PRO A 92 13.87 3.13 6.45
C PRO A 92 12.73 2.67 7.36
N ASP A 93 12.46 3.41 8.44
CA ASP A 93 11.40 3.07 9.38
C ASP A 93 10.03 3.40 8.77
N PHE A 94 9.88 4.58 8.17
CA PHE A 94 8.68 4.91 7.41
C PHE A 94 8.43 3.91 6.27
N ALA A 95 9.46 3.50 5.53
CA ALA A 95 9.32 2.50 4.46
C ALA A 95 8.71 1.18 4.98
N LYS A 96 9.20 0.67 6.12
CA LYS A 96 8.67 -0.54 6.74
C LYS A 96 7.26 -0.34 7.28
N GLU A 97 6.98 0.81 7.90
CA GLU A 97 5.67 1.16 8.43
C GLU A 97 4.62 1.20 7.32
N GLN A 98 4.91 1.84 6.17
CA GLN A 98 4.00 1.89 5.02
C GLN A 98 3.68 0.49 4.48
N LEU A 99 4.67 -0.40 4.39
CA LEU A 99 4.45 -1.78 3.94
C LEU A 99 3.62 -2.59 4.94
N LEU A 100 3.86 -2.42 6.23
CA LEU A 100 3.07 -3.06 7.28
C LEU A 100 1.64 -2.50 7.35
N LEU A 101 1.46 -1.21 7.09
CA LEU A 101 0.19 -0.50 7.17
C LEU A 101 -0.89 -1.19 6.35
N LEU A 102 -0.60 -1.45 5.07
CA LEU A 102 -1.54 -2.10 4.15
C LEU A 102 -1.85 -3.57 4.50
N LEU A 103 -1.09 -4.16 5.42
CA LEU A 103 -1.27 -5.53 5.91
C LEU A 103 -1.96 -5.57 7.29
N ARG A 104 -2.29 -4.42 7.89
CA ARG A 104 -3.03 -4.34 9.15
C ARG A 104 -4.47 -4.78 8.96
N GLU A 105 -5.07 -5.27 10.03
CA GLU A 105 -6.42 -5.83 10.11
C GLU A 105 -7.54 -4.82 9.81
N TRP A 106 -7.27 -3.52 9.90
CA TRP A 106 -8.16 -2.44 9.47
C TRP A 106 -7.80 -1.85 8.09
N TYR A 107 -6.90 -2.49 7.35
CA TYR A 107 -6.53 -2.15 5.97
C TYR A 107 -6.74 -3.33 5.02
N MET A 108 -6.16 -4.50 5.34
CA MET A 108 -6.28 -5.72 4.57
C MET A 108 -7.65 -6.34 4.78
N HIS A 109 -8.30 -6.72 3.69
CA HIS A 109 -9.58 -7.41 3.76
C HIS A 109 -9.43 -8.73 4.52
N PRO A 110 -10.44 -9.16 5.32
CA PRO A 110 -10.43 -10.45 6.02
C PRO A 110 -10.23 -11.68 5.12
N ASN A 111 -10.35 -11.53 3.80
CA ASN A 111 -10.13 -12.61 2.83
C ASN A 111 -8.66 -12.66 2.35
N GLY A 112 -7.80 -11.74 2.81
CA GLY A 112 -6.40 -11.58 2.41
C GLY A 112 -6.14 -10.49 1.35
N GLN A 113 -7.15 -9.87 0.75
CA GLN A 113 -6.93 -8.85 -0.28
C GLN A 113 -6.33 -7.56 0.31
N ILE A 114 -5.27 -7.05 -0.32
CA ILE A 114 -4.72 -5.71 -0.04
C ILE A 114 -5.55 -4.69 -0.83
N PRO A 115 -5.96 -3.55 -0.24
CA PRO A 115 -6.77 -2.56 -0.94
C PRO A 115 -5.98 -1.94 -2.10
N ALA A 116 -6.56 -1.88 -3.30
CA ALA A 116 -5.88 -1.31 -4.47
C ALA A 116 -5.66 0.21 -4.36
N TYR A 117 -6.72 1.00 -4.51
CA TYR A 117 -6.70 2.46 -4.37
C TYR A 117 -8.03 2.97 -3.79
N GLU A 118 -8.04 4.18 -3.22
CA GLU A 118 -9.18 4.75 -2.47
C GLU A 118 -10.53 4.47 -3.12
N PHE A 119 -10.65 4.69 -4.43
CA PHE A 119 -11.93 4.67 -5.12
C PHE A 119 -12.34 3.28 -5.63
N ALA A 120 -11.50 2.25 -5.54
CA ALA A 120 -11.87 0.87 -5.84
C ALA A 120 -10.95 -0.13 -5.12
N PHE A 121 -11.16 -0.34 -3.82
CA PHE A 121 -10.30 -1.24 -3.04
C PHE A 121 -10.30 -2.68 -3.53
N SER A 122 -11.40 -3.14 -4.13
CA SER A 122 -11.55 -4.49 -4.67
C SER A 122 -10.81 -4.73 -5.99
N ASP A 123 -10.27 -3.69 -6.63
CA ASP A 123 -9.49 -3.85 -7.84
C ASP A 123 -8.19 -4.63 -7.54
N VAL A 124 -7.56 -5.12 -8.61
CA VAL A 124 -6.36 -5.93 -8.51
C VAL A 124 -5.18 -5.13 -9.04
N ASN A 125 -4.19 -4.94 -8.18
CA ASN A 125 -2.92 -4.38 -8.60
C ASN A 125 -1.87 -5.49 -8.75
N PRO A 126 -0.79 -5.25 -9.51
CA PRO A 126 0.33 -6.18 -9.59
C PRO A 126 0.84 -6.59 -8.20
N PRO A 127 1.17 -7.87 -7.94
CA PRO A 127 1.52 -8.39 -6.61
C PRO A 127 2.95 -8.03 -6.16
N VAL A 128 3.32 -6.75 -6.23
CA VAL A 128 4.68 -6.27 -5.91
C VAL A 128 4.92 -6.04 -4.42
N HIS A 129 3.90 -6.14 -3.56
CA HIS A 129 4.01 -5.83 -2.13
C HIS A 129 5.00 -6.74 -1.38
N ALA A 130 4.95 -8.05 -1.65
CA ALA A 130 5.87 -9.02 -1.06
C ALA A 130 7.33 -8.78 -1.53
N TRP A 131 7.49 -8.42 -2.80
CA TRP A 131 8.79 -8.03 -3.35
C TRP A 131 9.33 -6.79 -2.64
N ALA A 132 8.51 -5.75 -2.46
CA ALA A 132 8.93 -4.53 -1.78
C ALA A 132 9.34 -4.80 -0.33
N CYS A 133 8.56 -5.59 0.42
CA CYS A 133 8.93 -6.07 1.77
C CYS A 133 10.32 -6.73 1.79
N TRP A 134 10.58 -7.64 0.85
CA TRP A 134 11.88 -8.29 0.75
C TRP A 134 13.01 -7.32 0.37
N ARG A 135 12.75 -6.37 -0.54
CA ARG A 135 13.74 -5.36 -0.95
C ARG A 135 14.09 -4.43 0.22
N VAL A 136 13.09 -3.87 0.91
CA VAL A 136 13.29 -3.00 2.07
C VAL A 136 14.06 -3.76 3.16
N TYR A 137 13.62 -4.96 3.55
CA TYR A 137 14.36 -5.80 4.51
C TYR A 137 15.84 -5.95 4.15
N LYS A 138 16.15 -6.17 2.87
CA LYS A 138 17.53 -6.31 2.40
C LYS A 138 18.32 -5.00 2.37
N MET A 139 17.65 -3.88 2.12
CA MET A 139 18.25 -2.55 1.97
C MET A 139 18.56 -1.90 3.33
N THR A 140 17.78 -2.21 4.37
CA THR A 140 17.90 -1.58 5.70
C THR A 140 18.84 -2.32 6.64
N GLY A 141 19.79 -3.11 6.13
CA GLY A 141 20.82 -3.76 6.95
C GLY A 141 21.68 -4.80 6.20
N PRO A 142 22.92 -5.04 6.66
CA PRO A 142 23.77 -6.08 6.09
C PRO A 142 23.23 -7.48 6.45
N LYS A 143 23.59 -8.49 5.66
CA LYS A 143 23.20 -9.89 5.92
C LYS A 143 23.55 -10.27 7.37
N GLY A 144 22.59 -10.82 8.11
CA GLY A 144 22.73 -11.21 9.52
C GLY A 144 22.40 -10.11 10.54
N LYS A 145 22.27 -8.84 10.13
CA LYS A 145 21.88 -7.72 11.01
C LYS A 145 20.64 -6.97 10.51
N ARG A 146 19.79 -7.63 9.71
CA ARG A 146 18.55 -7.04 9.21
C ARG A 146 17.44 -7.25 10.22
N ASP A 147 16.43 -6.41 10.11
CA ASP A 147 15.24 -6.40 10.94
C ASP A 147 14.38 -7.66 10.70
N ARG A 148 14.61 -8.69 11.52
CA ARG A 148 13.89 -9.97 11.42
C ARG A 148 12.45 -9.85 11.90
N ASP A 149 12.19 -8.97 12.86
CA ASP A 149 10.85 -8.76 13.41
C ASP A 149 9.93 -8.15 12.35
N PHE A 150 10.43 -7.17 11.59
CA PHE A 150 9.72 -6.66 10.41
C PHE A 150 9.41 -7.79 9.42
N LEU A 151 10.41 -8.60 9.08
CA LEU A 151 10.26 -9.69 8.10
C LEU A 151 9.22 -10.73 8.55
N GLU A 152 9.24 -11.12 9.83
CA GLU A 152 8.29 -12.07 10.40
C GLU A 152 6.85 -11.52 10.34
N ARG A 153 6.67 -10.26 10.73
CA ARG A 153 5.36 -9.59 10.72
C ARG A 153 4.75 -9.52 9.32
N VAL A 154 5.53 -9.10 8.32
CA VAL A 154 5.04 -9.05 6.94
C VAL A 154 4.82 -10.45 6.38
N PHE A 155 5.68 -11.42 6.71
CA PHE A 155 5.57 -12.80 6.21
C PHE A 155 4.24 -13.44 6.61
N HIS A 156 3.87 -13.41 7.89
CA HIS A 156 2.60 -14.00 8.34
C HIS A 156 1.38 -13.37 7.67
N LYS A 157 1.37 -12.05 7.49
CA LYS A 157 0.26 -11.34 6.83
C LYS A 157 0.23 -11.58 5.32
N LEU A 158 1.40 -11.67 4.68
CA LEU A 158 1.53 -11.98 3.25
C LEU A 158 1.14 -13.43 2.92
N LEU A 159 1.24 -14.38 3.86
CA LEU A 159 0.69 -15.72 3.66
C LEU A 159 -0.83 -15.71 3.49
N ILE A 160 -1.53 -14.85 4.23
CA ILE A 160 -2.98 -14.64 4.08
C ILE A 160 -3.27 -14.03 2.71
N ASN A 161 -2.51 -13.00 2.31
CA ASN A 161 -2.62 -12.41 0.97
C ASN A 161 -2.32 -13.41 -0.16
N PHE A 162 -1.31 -14.26 0.00
CA PHE A 162 -0.97 -15.29 -0.98
C PHE A 162 -2.11 -16.31 -1.13
N THR A 163 -2.76 -16.68 -0.02
CA THR A 163 -3.92 -17.57 -0.03
C THR A 163 -5.10 -16.94 -0.78
N TRP A 164 -5.28 -15.62 -0.72
CA TRP A 164 -6.24 -14.91 -1.56
C TRP A 164 -5.91 -15.03 -3.05
N TRP A 165 -4.64 -14.79 -3.43
CA TRP A 165 -4.19 -14.89 -4.82
C TRP A 165 -4.46 -16.29 -5.41
N VAL A 166 -4.06 -17.34 -4.70
CA VAL A 166 -4.27 -18.74 -5.12
C VAL A 166 -5.76 -19.06 -5.27
N ASN A 167 -6.60 -18.67 -4.30
CA ASN A 167 -8.01 -19.06 -4.32
C ASN A 167 -8.89 -18.23 -5.26
N ARG A 168 -8.52 -16.98 -5.54
CA ARG A 168 -9.40 -16.02 -6.26
C ARG A 168 -8.88 -15.61 -7.62
N LYS A 169 -7.58 -15.75 -7.87
CA LYS A 169 -6.94 -15.26 -9.10
C LYS A 169 -6.24 -16.35 -9.90
N ASP A 170 -6.06 -17.54 -9.32
CA ASP A 170 -5.65 -18.76 -10.02
C ASP A 170 -6.84 -19.72 -10.17
N VAL A 171 -7.85 -19.31 -10.95
CA VAL A 171 -9.08 -20.10 -11.15
C VAL A 171 -8.80 -21.47 -11.78
N GLN A 172 -7.70 -21.61 -12.51
CA GLN A 172 -7.31 -22.84 -13.22
C GLN A 172 -6.30 -23.70 -12.46
N GLY A 173 -5.79 -23.25 -11.30
CA GLY A 173 -4.81 -23.98 -10.49
C GLY A 173 -3.46 -24.17 -11.17
N ASN A 174 -3.11 -23.31 -12.13
CA ASN A 174 -1.88 -23.39 -12.93
C ASN A 174 -0.83 -22.35 -12.50
N ASN A 175 -1.06 -21.63 -11.40
CA ASN A 175 -0.25 -20.52 -10.91
C ASN A 175 -0.13 -19.35 -11.90
N LEU A 176 -1.07 -19.19 -12.83
CA LEU A 176 -1.21 -17.99 -13.65
C LEU A 176 -2.31 -17.12 -13.07
N PHE A 177 -1.90 -16.10 -12.32
CA PHE A 177 -2.82 -15.15 -11.73
C PHE A 177 -3.39 -14.23 -12.83
N THR A 178 -4.72 -14.09 -12.86
CA THR A 178 -5.42 -13.28 -13.86
C THR A 178 -6.09 -12.06 -13.23
N GLY A 179 -6.24 -11.00 -14.02
CA GLY A 179 -7.12 -9.88 -13.69
C GLY A 179 -6.49 -8.68 -12.98
N GLY A 180 -5.15 -8.51 -13.03
CA GLY A 180 -4.50 -7.27 -12.61
C GLY A 180 -4.55 -6.15 -13.66
N PHE A 181 -4.43 -4.91 -13.20
CA PHE A 181 -4.24 -3.74 -14.04
C PHE A 181 -3.04 -3.97 -14.99
N LEU A 182 -3.23 -3.75 -16.29
CA LEU A 182 -2.30 -4.06 -17.41
C LEU A 182 -2.11 -5.55 -17.79
N GLY A 183 -2.94 -6.48 -17.28
CA GLY A 183 -2.83 -7.90 -17.66
C GLY A 183 -1.64 -8.63 -17.02
N LEU A 184 -1.15 -8.10 -15.90
CA LEU A 184 -0.16 -8.70 -15.01
C LEU A 184 -0.81 -9.35 -13.78
#